data_AF-A0A2P8GLZ0-F1
#
_entry.id   AF-A0A2P8GLZ0-F1
#
_cell.length_a   1.000
_cell.length_b   1.000
_cell.length_c   1.000
_cell.angle_alpha   90.00
_cell.angle_beta   90.00
_cell.angle_gamma   90.00
#
_symmetry.space_group_name_H-M   'P 1'
#
loop_
_entity.id
_entity.type
_entity.pdbx_description
1 polymer ?
#
loop_
_entity_poly.entity_id
_entity_poly.type
_entity_poly.pdbx_seq_one_letter_code
_entity_poly.pdbx_strand_id
1 'polypeptide(L)'
;MAEITTGVNSFPTKGWKNSPLYRFWHHSVLIPLQQELMGSKMKNADTYNSKVDELIEQSKHMLALEEGWDEEDALPIGKAVWENATSFLRAYAGYIHQHYEIPLELPDINPLRDGSIDLEWRTSRGRLLINFNKENPREASFYGDRYGDEDCIKGNVDIKGIREHLAIWMKNCL
;
A
#
# COMPACT_ATOMS: atom_id res chain seq x y z
N MET A 1 1.55 40.08 26.67
CA MET A 1 0.96 38.74 26.47
C MET A 1 1.66 38.10 25.29
N ALA A 2 2.39 37.02 25.57
CA ALA A 2 3.05 36.02 24.70
C ALA A 2 3.54 36.39 23.28
N GLU A 3 4.87 36.43 23.14
CA GLU A 3 5.62 36.16 21.90
C GLU A 3 5.60 34.65 21.61
N ILE A 4 5.55 34.26 20.33
CA ILE A 4 5.80 32.88 19.89
C ILE A 4 6.88 32.92 18.82
N THR A 5 8.07 32.48 19.18
CA THR A 5 9.26 32.37 18.34
C THR A 5 9.23 31.08 17.53
N THR A 6 9.55 31.19 16.24
CA THR A 6 9.78 30.08 15.31
C THR A 6 11.11 29.41 15.61
N GLY A 7 11.06 28.25 16.29
CA GLY A 7 12.23 27.42 16.55
C GLY A 7 12.63 26.59 15.33
N VAL A 8 13.48 27.14 14.46
CA VAL A 8 14.28 26.33 13.54
C VAL A 8 15.47 25.78 14.34
N ASN A 9 15.51 24.46 14.54
CA ASN A 9 16.65 23.79 15.15
C ASN A 9 17.91 24.03 14.33
N SER A 10 18.74 24.96 14.80
CA SER A 10 20.06 25.24 14.25
C SER A 10 21.07 24.32 14.94
N PHE A 11 21.60 23.36 14.20
CA PHE A 11 22.76 22.58 14.66
C PHE A 11 24.00 23.49 14.73
N PRO A 12 24.85 23.36 15.76
CA PRO A 12 25.98 24.27 15.96
C PRO A 12 27.07 23.99 14.92
N THR A 13 27.23 24.91 13.97
CA THR A 13 28.29 24.88 12.93
C THR A 13 29.54 25.63 13.39
N LYS A 14 30.22 25.14 14.42
CA LYS A 14 31.58 25.60 14.72
C LYS A 14 32.52 24.41 14.84
N GLY A 15 33.31 24.19 13.78
CA GLY A 15 34.50 23.32 13.83
C GLY A 15 34.77 22.45 12.60
N TRP A 16 33.87 22.35 11.62
CA TRP A 16 33.94 21.29 10.60
C TRP A 16 34.25 21.74 9.17
N LYS A 17 34.70 22.98 8.96
CA LYS A 17 34.98 23.50 7.60
C LYS A 17 36.15 22.82 6.87
N ASN A 18 36.99 22.07 7.59
CA ASN A 18 38.17 21.39 7.02
C ASN A 18 38.12 19.86 7.14
N SER A 19 36.96 19.27 7.47
CA SER A 19 36.80 17.82 7.49
C SER A 19 36.61 17.30 6.04
N PRO A 20 37.28 16.20 5.64
CA PRO A 20 37.03 15.54 4.35
C PRO A 20 35.56 15.17 4.14
N LEU A 21 34.82 14.96 5.23
CA LEU A 21 33.39 14.64 5.20
C LEU A 21 32.52 15.86 4.86
N TYR A 22 32.95 17.09 5.13
CA TYR A 22 32.18 18.29 4.80
C TYR A 22 32.10 18.53 3.28
N ARG A 23 33.14 18.16 2.53
CA ARG A 23 33.12 18.21 1.06
C ARG A 23 32.22 17.14 0.44
N PHE A 24 31.95 16.06 1.16
CA PHE A 24 31.10 14.96 0.70
C PHE A 24 29.60 15.31 0.74
N TRP A 25 29.18 16.23 1.63
CA TRP A 25 27.77 16.63 1.77
C TRP A 25 27.35 17.83 0.91
N HIS A 26 28.28 18.62 0.36
CA HIS A 26 27.97 19.83 -0.41
C HIS A 26 28.24 19.75 -1.93
N HIS A 27 28.75 18.61 -2.42
CA HIS A 27 28.80 18.31 -3.84
C HIS A 27 27.91 17.11 -4.17
N SER A 28 26.59 17.32 -4.16
CA SER A 28 25.64 16.40 -4.80
C SER A 28 25.70 16.55 -6.31
N VAL A 29 26.84 16.22 -6.92
CA VAL A 29 26.85 15.81 -8.33
C VAL A 29 26.51 14.33 -8.29
N LEU A 30 25.20 14.02 -8.32
CA LEU A 30 24.75 12.66 -8.58
C LEU A 30 25.45 12.21 -9.87
N ILE A 31 26.15 11.08 -9.80
CA ILE A 31 26.80 10.48 -10.97
C ILE A 31 25.69 10.25 -12.02
N PRO A 32 25.90 10.46 -13.33
CA PRO A 32 24.85 10.31 -14.35
C PRO A 32 24.05 9.00 -14.23
N LEU A 33 24.73 7.91 -13.85
CA LEU A 33 24.11 6.61 -13.56
C LEU A 33 23.10 6.67 -12.39
N GLN A 34 23.39 7.43 -11.33
CA GLN A 34 22.46 7.63 -10.21
C GLN A 34 21.26 8.49 -10.61
N GLN A 35 21.45 9.50 -11.47
CA GLN A 35 20.36 10.33 -11.99
C GLN A 35 19.42 9.51 -12.89
N GLU A 36 19.98 8.65 -13.74
CA GLU A 36 19.22 7.75 -14.62
C GLU A 36 18.48 6.65 -13.84
N LEU A 37 19.12 6.09 -12.80
CA LEU A 37 18.48 5.16 -11.88
C LEU A 37 17.36 5.82 -11.08
N MET A 38 17.54 7.05 -10.59
CA MET A 38 16.46 7.77 -9.90
C MET A 38 15.31 8.14 -10.84
N GLY A 39 15.61 8.59 -12.06
CA GLY A 39 14.61 8.93 -13.06
C GLY A 39 13.80 7.73 -13.55
N SER A 40 14.41 6.56 -13.68
CA SER A 40 13.70 5.31 -14.02
C SER A 40 12.86 4.79 -12.84
N LYS A 41 13.37 4.87 -11.61
CA LYS A 41 12.61 4.52 -10.38
C LYS A 41 11.34 5.35 -10.21
N MET A 42 11.43 6.68 -10.36
CA MET A 42 10.25 7.56 -10.30
C MET A 42 9.21 7.23 -11.37
N LYS A 43 9.63 7.02 -12.62
CA LYS A 43 8.69 6.69 -13.71
C LYS A 43 7.92 5.38 -13.46
N ASN A 44 8.59 4.37 -12.90
CA ASN A 44 7.95 3.10 -12.57
C ASN A 44 6.97 3.23 -11.39
N ALA A 45 7.30 4.07 -10.40
CA ALA A 45 6.42 4.42 -9.28
C ALA A 45 5.11 5.03 -9.75
N ASP A 46 5.23 6.07 -10.58
CA ASP A 46 4.11 6.84 -11.10
C ASP A 46 3.21 5.93 -11.93
N THR A 47 3.80 5.00 -12.67
CA THR A 47 3.06 4.02 -13.47
C THR A 47 2.28 3.03 -12.59
N TYR A 48 2.87 2.51 -11.51
CA TYR A 48 2.16 1.55 -10.63
C TYR A 48 1.04 2.21 -9.83
N ASN A 49 1.30 3.37 -9.23
CA ASN A 49 0.28 4.10 -8.48
C ASN A 49 -0.88 4.55 -9.39
N SER A 50 -0.59 4.98 -10.63
CA SER A 50 -1.63 5.27 -11.63
C SER A 50 -2.51 4.05 -11.90
N LYS A 51 -1.92 2.86 -12.06
CA LYS A 51 -2.68 1.63 -12.27
C LYS A 51 -3.54 1.25 -11.07
N VAL A 52 -3.05 1.50 -9.85
CA VAL A 52 -3.85 1.30 -8.62
C VAL A 52 -5.04 2.25 -8.59
N ASP A 53 -4.84 3.53 -8.94
CA ASP A 53 -5.95 4.50 -9.01
C ASP A 53 -6.95 4.13 -10.12
N GLU A 54 -6.50 3.67 -11.28
CA GLU A 54 -7.37 3.15 -12.35
C GLU A 54 -8.22 1.96 -11.88
N LEU A 55 -7.62 0.99 -11.18
CA LEU A 55 -8.32 -0.15 -10.60
C LEU A 55 -9.37 0.29 -9.56
N ILE A 56 -9.02 1.24 -8.70
CA ILE A 56 -9.95 1.81 -7.72
C ILE A 56 -11.12 2.49 -8.44
N GLU A 57 -10.87 3.28 -9.47
CA GLU A 57 -11.93 3.92 -10.26
C GLU A 57 -12.85 2.90 -10.93
N GLN A 58 -12.28 1.84 -11.51
CA GLN A 58 -13.06 0.75 -12.10
C GLN A 58 -13.95 0.06 -11.06
N SER A 59 -13.46 -0.15 -9.84
CA SER A 59 -14.22 -0.82 -8.77
C SER A 59 -15.46 -0.05 -8.29
N LYS A 60 -15.62 1.24 -8.64
CA LYS A 60 -16.78 2.06 -8.21
C LYS A 60 -18.14 1.49 -8.63
N HIS A 61 -18.18 0.66 -9.68
CA HIS A 61 -19.42 0.00 -10.09
C HIS A 61 -20.05 -0.84 -8.97
N MET A 62 -19.26 -1.33 -8.00
CA MET A 62 -19.75 -2.09 -6.85
C MET A 62 -20.72 -1.30 -5.98
N LEU A 63 -20.61 0.04 -5.95
CA LEU A 63 -21.52 0.91 -5.21
C LEU A 63 -22.93 0.99 -5.82
N ALA A 64 -23.10 0.49 -7.05
CA ALA A 64 -24.38 0.39 -7.73
C ALA A 64 -24.99 -1.02 -7.65
N LEU A 65 -24.34 -1.98 -6.96
CA LEU A 65 -24.89 -3.32 -6.76
C LEU A 65 -26.08 -3.24 -5.80
N GLU A 66 -27.24 -3.68 -6.27
CA GLU A 66 -28.48 -3.77 -5.50
C GLU A 66 -28.56 -5.09 -4.73
N GLU A 67 -29.48 -5.19 -3.78
CA GLU A 67 -29.75 -6.46 -3.08
C GLU A 67 -30.11 -7.58 -4.07
N GLY A 68 -29.50 -8.75 -3.91
CA GLY A 68 -29.66 -9.88 -4.83
C GLY A 68 -28.88 -9.76 -6.14
N TRP A 69 -27.80 -8.96 -6.19
CA TRP A 69 -26.96 -8.80 -7.38
C TRP A 69 -26.29 -10.10 -7.87
N ASP A 70 -26.24 -11.12 -7.02
CA ASP A 70 -25.73 -12.46 -7.31
C ASP A 70 -26.83 -13.47 -7.66
N GLU A 71 -28.04 -12.99 -7.98
CA GLU A 71 -29.26 -13.80 -8.20
C GLU A 71 -29.76 -14.55 -6.97
N GLU A 72 -29.19 -14.28 -5.78
CA GLU A 72 -29.60 -14.84 -4.51
C GLU A 72 -29.88 -13.73 -3.48
N ASP A 73 -29.19 -13.74 -2.34
CA ASP A 73 -29.41 -12.86 -1.19
C ASP A 73 -28.23 -11.93 -0.91
N ALA A 74 -27.40 -11.62 -1.92
CA ALA A 74 -26.28 -10.72 -1.72
C ALA A 74 -26.69 -9.31 -1.29
N LEU A 75 -25.98 -8.81 -0.30
CA LEU A 75 -26.14 -7.48 0.23
C LEU A 75 -25.44 -6.45 -0.66
N PRO A 76 -25.96 -5.21 -0.73
CA PRO A 76 -25.28 -4.11 -1.40
C PRO A 76 -23.97 -3.76 -0.70
N ILE A 77 -22.98 -3.29 -1.47
CA ILE A 77 -21.70 -2.85 -0.93
C ILE A 77 -21.83 -1.46 -0.30
N GLY A 78 -21.57 -1.37 0.99
CA GLY A 78 -21.58 -0.11 1.71
C GLY A 78 -20.43 0.81 1.27
N LYS A 79 -20.70 2.10 1.05
CA LYS A 79 -19.68 3.10 0.67
C LYS A 79 -18.49 3.11 1.61
N ALA A 80 -18.70 2.99 2.92
CA ALA A 80 -17.63 2.95 3.91
C ALA A 80 -16.72 1.73 3.77
N VAL A 81 -17.27 0.57 3.40
CA VAL A 81 -16.49 -0.66 3.16
C VAL A 81 -15.60 -0.48 1.93
N TRP A 82 -16.16 0.06 0.84
CA TRP A 82 -15.42 0.39 -0.37
C TRP A 82 -14.32 1.44 -0.12
N GLU A 83 -14.62 2.51 0.61
CA GLU A 83 -13.64 3.53 0.98
C GLU A 83 -12.51 2.96 1.84
N ASN A 84 -12.82 2.07 2.78
CA ASN A 84 -11.83 1.39 3.62
C ASN A 84 -10.89 0.50 2.78
N ALA A 85 -11.45 -0.37 1.92
CA ALA A 85 -10.67 -1.27 1.08
C ALA A 85 -9.76 -0.49 0.12
N THR A 86 -10.30 0.50 -0.59
CA THR A 86 -9.54 1.27 -1.59
C THR A 86 -8.51 2.20 -0.96
N SER A 87 -8.80 2.77 0.22
CA SER A 87 -7.81 3.55 0.98
C SER A 87 -6.67 2.68 1.47
N PHE A 88 -6.97 1.48 1.98
CA PHE A 88 -5.94 0.52 2.36
C PHE A 88 -5.09 0.12 1.16
N LEU A 89 -5.70 -0.19 0.01
CA LEU A 89 -4.98 -0.56 -1.21
C LEU A 89 -3.98 0.53 -1.64
N ARG A 90 -4.41 1.80 -1.64
CA ARG A 90 -3.53 2.92 -1.97
C ARG A 90 -2.37 3.05 -0.99
N ALA A 91 -2.64 2.92 0.31
CA ALA A 91 -1.59 2.95 1.34
C ALA A 91 -0.62 1.77 1.20
N TYR A 92 -1.13 0.57 0.91
CA TYR A 92 -0.36 -0.64 0.72
C TYR A 92 0.56 -0.54 -0.50
N ALA A 93 0.01 -0.07 -1.63
CA ALA A 93 0.77 0.20 -2.85
C ALA A 93 1.91 1.19 -2.62
N GLY A 94 1.63 2.32 -1.95
CA GLY A 94 2.63 3.33 -1.61
C GLY A 94 3.73 2.77 -0.71
N TYR A 95 3.37 1.96 0.30
CA TYR A 95 4.31 1.32 1.21
C TYR A 95 5.24 0.33 0.49
N ILE A 96 4.68 -0.58 -0.31
CA ILE A 96 5.46 -1.56 -1.07
C ILE A 96 6.47 -0.87 -1.99
N HIS A 97 5.99 0.16 -2.70
CA HIS A 97 6.82 0.92 -3.61
C HIS A 97 8.00 1.59 -2.88
N GLN A 98 7.72 2.29 -1.78
CA GLN A 98 8.73 3.03 -1.01
C GLN A 98 9.79 2.13 -0.39
N HIS A 99 9.42 0.90 0.03
CA HIS A 99 10.30 0.05 0.84
C HIS A 99 10.96 -1.10 0.09
N TYR A 100 10.36 -1.61 -0.98
CA TYR A 100 10.86 -2.82 -1.62
C TYR A 100 11.24 -2.63 -3.10
N GLU A 101 10.77 -1.56 -3.76
CA GLU A 101 11.02 -1.31 -5.20
C GLU A 101 10.63 -2.49 -6.12
N ILE A 102 9.69 -3.34 -5.68
CA ILE A 102 9.24 -4.53 -6.42
C ILE A 102 7.93 -4.21 -7.16
N PRO A 103 7.82 -4.55 -8.46
CA PRO A 103 6.54 -4.53 -9.14
C PRO A 103 5.66 -5.64 -8.55
N LEU A 104 4.63 -5.25 -7.81
CA LEU A 104 3.61 -6.16 -7.33
C LEU A 104 2.50 -6.25 -8.39
N GLU A 105 1.94 -7.44 -8.60
CA GLU A 105 0.70 -7.55 -9.34
C GLU A 105 -0.43 -6.84 -8.59
N LEU A 106 -1.38 -6.26 -9.32
CA LEU A 106 -2.55 -5.64 -8.70
C LEU A 106 -3.45 -6.73 -8.12
N PRO A 107 -4.14 -6.46 -7.00
CA PRO A 107 -5.14 -7.39 -6.52
C PRO A 107 -6.40 -7.34 -7.39
N ASP A 108 -7.18 -8.41 -7.33
CA ASP A 108 -8.59 -8.35 -7.63
C ASP A 108 -9.32 -7.64 -6.48
N ILE A 109 -10.29 -6.78 -6.80
CA ILE A 109 -11.21 -6.19 -5.83
C ILE A 109 -12.54 -6.89 -6.02
N ASN A 110 -12.97 -7.70 -5.04
CA ASN A 110 -14.13 -8.57 -5.19
C ASN A 110 -15.22 -8.23 -4.18
N PRO A 111 -16.46 -7.93 -4.61
CA PRO A 111 -17.61 -7.84 -3.71
C PRO A 111 -18.01 -9.24 -3.25
N LEU A 112 -18.31 -9.41 -1.97
CA LEU A 112 -18.85 -10.65 -1.42
C LEU A 112 -20.34 -10.50 -1.09
N ARG A 113 -21.04 -11.65 -1.04
CA ARG A 113 -22.46 -11.75 -0.74
C ARG A 113 -22.87 -11.05 0.56
N ASP A 114 -22.02 -11.06 1.59
CA ASP A 114 -22.31 -10.46 2.89
C ASP A 114 -22.14 -8.92 2.94
N GLY A 115 -21.80 -8.31 1.80
CA GLY A 115 -21.56 -6.88 1.69
C GLY A 115 -20.11 -6.47 2.02
N SER A 116 -19.21 -7.44 2.24
CA SER A 116 -17.78 -7.20 2.41
C SER A 116 -17.05 -7.11 1.06
N ILE A 117 -15.80 -6.65 1.09
CA ILE A 117 -14.89 -6.60 -0.07
C ILE A 117 -13.62 -7.37 0.24
N ASP A 118 -13.19 -8.22 -0.69
CA ASP A 118 -11.86 -8.81 -0.69
C ASP A 118 -10.91 -8.03 -1.59
N LEU A 119 -9.72 -7.74 -1.08
CA LEU A 119 -8.53 -7.48 -1.90
C LEU A 119 -7.74 -8.77 -1.99
N GLU A 120 -7.65 -9.34 -3.19
CA GLU A 120 -7.03 -10.64 -3.41
C GLU A 120 -5.86 -10.55 -4.39
N TRP A 121 -4.67 -10.81 -3.89
CA TRP A 121 -3.49 -11.03 -4.71
C TRP A 121 -3.31 -12.53 -4.94
N ARG A 122 -3.12 -12.91 -6.20
CA ARG A 122 -2.72 -14.26 -6.59
C ARG A 122 -1.42 -14.20 -7.35
N THR A 123 -0.50 -15.09 -7.06
CA THR A 123 0.74 -15.27 -7.82
C THR A 123 0.86 -16.73 -8.27
N SER A 124 1.96 -17.07 -8.93
CA SER A 124 2.27 -18.47 -9.23
C SER A 124 2.61 -19.32 -8.00
N ARG A 125 2.91 -18.69 -6.85
CA ARG A 125 3.42 -19.38 -5.64
C ARG A 125 2.50 -19.28 -4.43
N GLY A 126 1.48 -18.43 -4.46
CA GLY A 126 0.54 -18.30 -3.36
C GLY A 126 -0.53 -17.25 -3.58
N ARG A 127 -1.26 -16.94 -2.51
CA ARG A 127 -2.22 -15.84 -2.47
C ARG A 127 -2.15 -15.08 -1.15
N LEU A 128 -2.65 -13.85 -1.18
CA LEU A 128 -2.99 -13.05 -0.02
C LEU A 128 -4.38 -12.45 -0.25
N LEU A 129 -5.24 -12.61 0.73
CA LEU A 129 -6.60 -12.08 0.76
C LEU A 129 -6.75 -11.21 1.99
N ILE A 130 -7.29 -10.00 1.82
CA ILE A 130 -7.62 -9.08 2.90
C ILE A 130 -9.10 -8.69 2.74
N ASN A 131 -9.91 -9.09 3.71
CA ASN A 131 -11.36 -8.89 3.73
C ASN A 131 -11.74 -7.70 4.61
N PHE A 132 -12.52 -6.78 4.04
CA PHE A 132 -13.05 -5.58 4.67
C PHE A 132 -14.55 -5.72 4.83
N ASN A 133 -15.05 -5.70 6.06
CA ASN A 133 -16.47 -5.84 6.37
C ASN A 133 -17.00 -4.65 7.18
N LYS A 134 -18.33 -4.57 7.30
CA LYS A 134 -19.02 -3.46 7.99
C LYS A 134 -19.00 -3.62 9.51
N GLU A 135 -18.84 -4.84 10.00
CA GLU A 135 -18.87 -5.21 11.41
C GLU A 135 -17.64 -4.67 12.15
N ASN A 136 -16.49 -4.61 11.47
CA ASN A 136 -15.22 -4.16 12.04
C ASN A 136 -14.62 -3.01 11.22
N PRO A 137 -15.13 -1.77 11.32
CA PRO A 137 -14.71 -0.65 10.47
C PRO A 137 -13.29 -0.14 10.74
N ARG A 138 -12.54 -0.75 11.67
CA ARG A 138 -11.15 -0.41 12.00
C ARG A 138 -10.16 -1.52 11.69
N GLU A 139 -10.65 -2.73 11.42
CA GLU A 139 -9.81 -3.90 11.21
C GLU A 139 -10.27 -4.66 9.97
N ALA A 140 -9.34 -5.19 9.20
CA ALA A 140 -9.60 -6.13 8.13
C ALA A 140 -9.07 -7.50 8.54
N SER A 141 -9.78 -8.57 8.18
CA SER A 141 -9.25 -9.92 8.34
C SER A 141 -8.37 -10.27 7.16
N PHE A 142 -7.34 -11.08 7.36
CA PHE A 142 -6.48 -11.53 6.27
C PHE A 142 -6.24 -13.04 6.34
N TYR A 143 -6.00 -13.60 5.17
CA TYR A 143 -5.55 -14.96 4.98
C TYR A 143 -4.54 -14.99 3.84
N GLY A 144 -3.45 -15.72 4.01
CA GLY A 144 -2.50 -15.98 2.93
C GLY A 144 -2.00 -17.41 3.02
N ASP A 145 -1.77 -18.03 1.87
CA ASP A 145 -1.14 -19.33 1.78
C ASP A 145 -0.16 -19.39 0.62
N ARG A 146 0.89 -20.19 0.81
CA ARG A 146 1.77 -20.63 -0.27
C ARG A 146 1.24 -21.96 -0.80
N TYR A 147 1.17 -22.07 -2.12
CA TYR A 147 0.68 -23.29 -2.76
C TYR A 147 1.64 -24.46 -2.52
N GLY A 148 1.12 -25.68 -2.49
CA GLY A 148 1.92 -26.89 -2.28
C GLY A 148 2.18 -27.26 -0.82
N ASP A 149 1.26 -26.93 0.09
CA ASP A 149 1.27 -27.29 1.52
C ASP A 149 2.47 -26.73 2.31
N GLU A 150 3.02 -25.60 1.89
CA GLU A 150 4.19 -25.00 2.56
C GLU A 150 3.82 -24.34 3.89
N ASP A 151 2.99 -23.29 3.89
CA ASP A 151 2.60 -22.54 5.08
C ASP A 151 1.39 -21.63 4.80
N CYS A 152 0.65 -21.25 5.86
CA CYS A 152 -0.40 -20.23 5.80
C CYS A 152 -0.28 -19.22 6.95
N ILE A 153 -0.79 -18.00 6.70
CA ILE A 153 -0.95 -16.94 7.70
C ILE A 153 -2.41 -16.50 7.75
N LYS A 154 -2.88 -16.10 8.94
CA LYS A 154 -4.19 -15.49 9.11
C LYS A 154 -4.23 -14.59 10.32
N GLY A 155 -5.13 -13.62 10.32
CA GLY A 155 -5.31 -12.73 11.46
C GLY A 155 -6.12 -11.50 11.10
N ASN A 156 -5.94 -10.43 11.88
CA ASN A 156 -6.53 -9.12 11.62
C ASN A 156 -5.45 -8.05 11.51
N VAL A 157 -5.72 -7.02 10.70
CA VAL A 157 -4.87 -5.86 10.50
C VAL A 157 -5.65 -4.58 10.70
N ASP A 158 -5.03 -3.59 11.35
CA ASP A 158 -5.59 -2.23 11.44
C ASP A 158 -5.57 -1.59 10.04
N ILE A 159 -6.72 -1.11 9.56
CA ILE A 159 -6.82 -0.55 8.21
C ILE A 159 -6.11 0.81 8.05
N LYS A 160 -5.75 1.47 9.14
CA LYS A 160 -5.08 2.79 9.14
C LYS A 160 -3.57 2.70 8.98
N GLY A 161 -2.99 1.51 9.10
CA GLY A 161 -1.55 1.32 9.02
C GLY A 161 -1.17 0.06 8.24
N ILE A 162 -0.15 0.17 7.40
CA ILE A 162 0.40 -1.00 6.73
C ILE A 162 1.33 -1.73 7.69
N ARG A 163 0.98 -2.97 8.04
CA ARG A 163 1.88 -3.83 8.80
C ARG A 163 2.91 -4.45 7.86
N GLU A 164 4.19 -4.18 8.14
CA GLU A 164 5.32 -4.63 7.32
C GLU A 164 5.28 -6.13 6.98
N HIS A 165 4.84 -6.98 7.91
CA HIS A 165 4.80 -8.43 7.67
C HIS A 165 3.87 -8.84 6.52
N LEU A 166 2.77 -8.13 6.26
CA LEU A 166 1.89 -8.41 5.12
C LEU A 166 2.58 -8.03 3.80
N ALA A 167 3.31 -6.91 3.82
CA ALA A 167 4.10 -6.47 2.68
C ALA A 167 5.23 -7.48 2.35
N ILE A 168 5.89 -8.01 3.38
CA ILE A 168 6.92 -9.05 3.25
C ILE A 168 6.31 -10.37 2.73
N TRP A 169 5.10 -10.73 3.15
CA TRP A 169 4.44 -11.95 2.69
C TRP A 169 4.32 -11.99 1.17
N MET A 170 3.76 -10.93 0.57
CA MET A 170 3.60 -10.87 -0.88
C MET A 170 4.94 -10.84 -1.62
N LYS A 171 5.94 -10.14 -1.08
CA LYS A 171 7.30 -10.18 -1.63
C LYS A 171 7.85 -11.62 -1.72
N ASN A 172 7.58 -12.47 -0.73
CA ASN A 172 8.07 -13.85 -0.72
C ASN A 172 7.20 -14.81 -1.55
N CYS A 173 5.99 -14.37 -1.93
CA CYS A 173 5.07 -15.12 -2.79
C CYS A 173 5.17 -14.73 -4.27
N LEU A 174 5.85 -13.64 -4.62
CA LEU A 174 6.26 -13.36 -6.01
C LEU A 174 7.26 -14.41 -6.51
#